data_AF-A0A512AAI9-F1
#
_entry.id   AF-A0A512AAI9-F1
#
_cell.length_a   1.000
_cell.length_b   1.000
_cell.length_c   1.000
_cell.angle_alpha   90.00
_cell.angle_beta   90.00
_cell.angle_gamma   90.00
#
_symmetry.space_group_name_H-M   'P 1'
#
loop_
_entity.id
_entity.type
_entity.pdbx_description
1 polymer ?
#
loop_
_entity_poly.entity_id
_entity_poly.type
_entity_poly.pdbx_seq_one_letter_code
_entity_poly.pdbx_strand_id
1 'polypeptide(L)'
;MTQFEDKFMEVQASMISLALEYVQDQADKIYIYAIADSLYSFNLFYEIKGNVVHKHLVNNFLPDDSQVDIDLQSILLREGIKDVENMIKICQEYGR
;
A
#
# COMPACT_ATOMS: atom_id res chain seq x y z
N MET A 1 21.63 -4.93 -16.67
CA MET A 1 21.83 -4.06 -15.49
C MET A 1 20.47 -3.45 -15.20
N THR A 2 19.93 -3.64 -14.01
CA THR A 2 18.67 -3.00 -13.60
C THR A 2 18.94 -1.51 -13.34
N GLN A 3 18.11 -0.67 -13.95
CA GLN A 3 18.17 0.79 -13.80
C GLN A 3 17.46 1.22 -12.51
N PHE A 4 17.64 2.48 -12.13
CA PHE A 4 16.96 3.06 -10.96
C PHE A 4 15.44 2.86 -11.05
N GLU A 5 14.87 3.16 -12.22
CA GLU A 5 13.45 3.07 -12.51
C GLU A 5 12.91 1.65 -12.34
N ASP A 6 13.69 0.62 -12.68
CA ASP A 6 13.29 -0.78 -12.53
C ASP A 6 13.13 -1.13 -11.05
N LYS A 7 14.17 -0.86 -10.23
CA LYS A 7 14.13 -1.14 -8.78
C LYS A 7 13.09 -0.30 -8.05
N PHE A 8 12.94 0.97 -8.45
CA PHE A 8 11.95 1.86 -7.85
C PHE A 8 10.53 1.35 -8.14
N MET A 9 10.27 0.92 -9.38
CA MET A 9 8.99 0.33 -9.78
C MET A 9 8.72 -1.00 -9.07
N GLU A 10 9.72 -1.83 -8.82
CA GLU A 10 9.58 -3.06 -8.03
C GLU A 10 9.03 -2.77 -6.61
N VAL A 11 9.52 -1.72 -5.95
CA VAL A 11 8.98 -1.31 -4.64
C VAL A 11 7.56 -0.78 -4.75
N GLN A 12 7.24 0.00 -5.79
CA GLN A 12 5.87 0.46 -6.03
C GLN A 12 4.92 -0.72 -6.29
N ALA A 13 5.35 -1.74 -7.02
CA ALA A 13 4.58 -2.95 -7.26
C ALA A 13 4.36 -3.75 -5.97
N SER A 14 5.37 -3.81 -5.08
CA SER A 14 5.23 -4.38 -3.72
C SER A 14 4.13 -3.69 -2.92
N MET A 15 4.14 -2.35 -2.89
CA MET A 15 3.14 -1.56 -2.17
C MET A 15 1.71 -1.82 -2.68
N ILE A 16 1.54 -1.93 -4.01
CA ILE A 16 0.25 -2.23 -4.63
C ILE A 16 -0.19 -3.65 -4.30
N SER A 17 0.72 -4.63 -4.38
CA SER A 17 0.43 -6.03 -4.08
C SER A 17 -0.01 -6.22 -2.63
N LEU A 18 0.69 -5.57 -1.70
CA LEU A 18 0.34 -5.55 -0.28
C LEU A 18 -1.05 -4.95 -0.03
N ALA A 19 -1.39 -3.86 -0.71
CA ALA A 19 -2.70 -3.23 -0.59
C ALA A 19 -3.81 -4.09 -1.22
N LEU A 20 -3.57 -4.75 -2.35
CA LEU A 20 -4.51 -5.68 -2.97
C LEU A 20 -4.78 -6.91 -2.10
N GLU A 21 -3.74 -7.47 -1.50
CA GLU A 21 -3.85 -8.63 -0.60
C GLU A 21 -4.78 -8.34 0.58
N TYR A 22 -4.68 -7.15 1.17
CA TYR A 22 -5.53 -6.75 2.30
C TYR A 22 -7.03 -6.75 1.95
N VAL A 23 -7.39 -6.35 0.73
CA VAL A 23 -8.79 -6.32 0.26
C VAL A 23 -9.17 -7.55 -0.58
N GLN A 24 -8.29 -8.54 -0.68
CA GLN A 24 -8.49 -9.74 -1.51
C GLN A 24 -8.88 -9.39 -2.95
N ASP A 25 -8.18 -8.43 -3.56
CA ASP A 25 -8.40 -7.97 -4.95
C ASP A 25 -9.78 -7.32 -5.21
N GLN A 26 -10.52 -6.94 -4.16
CA GLN A 26 -11.88 -6.38 -4.31
C GLN A 26 -11.94 -4.86 -4.50
N ALA A 27 -10.80 -4.17 -4.64
CA ALA A 27 -10.76 -2.73 -4.86
C ALA A 27 -10.63 -2.37 -6.34
N ASP A 28 -11.41 -1.38 -6.77
CA ASP A 28 -11.36 -0.80 -8.12
C ASP A 28 -10.09 0.06 -8.30
N LYS A 29 -9.73 0.81 -7.25
CA LYS A 29 -8.52 1.65 -7.19
C LYS A 29 -7.92 1.66 -5.80
N ILE A 30 -6.61 1.91 -5.75
CA ILE A 30 -5.85 2.04 -4.50
C ILE A 30 -5.18 3.42 -4.52
N TYR A 31 -5.34 4.16 -3.43
CA TYR A 31 -4.66 5.42 -3.19
C TYR A 31 -3.67 5.23 -2.05
N ILE A 32 -2.38 5.29 -2.35
CA ILE A 32 -1.31 5.12 -1.35
C ILE A 32 -0.73 6.49 -1.01
N TYR A 33 -0.55 6.73 0.28
CA TYR A 33 0.08 7.92 0.83
C TYR A 33 1.26 7.52 1.70
N ALA A 34 2.42 8.13 1.45
CA ALA A 34 3.65 7.87 2.20
C ALA A 34 4.37 9.17 2.57
N ILE A 35 5.01 9.18 3.73
CA ILE A 35 5.93 10.22 4.19
C ILE A 35 7.26 9.55 4.51
N ALA A 36 8.35 10.17 4.06
CA ALA A 36 9.71 9.70 4.28
C ALA A 36 10.64 10.90 4.53
N ASP A 37 10.46 11.54 5.67
CA ASP A 37 11.27 12.67 6.11
C ASP A 37 11.71 12.43 7.57
N SER A 38 11.42 13.35 8.50
CA SER A 38 11.66 13.18 9.94
C SER A 38 10.89 11.99 10.56
N LEU A 39 9.85 11.50 9.90
CA LEU A 39 9.08 10.32 10.27
C LEU A 39 8.72 9.51 9.02
N TYR A 40 8.76 8.18 9.15
CA TYR A 40 8.21 7.27 8.15
C TYR A 40 6.73 7.01 8.43
N SER A 41 5.88 7.26 7.44
CA SER A 41 4.46 6.96 7.51
C SER A 41 3.99 6.33 6.21
N PHE A 42 3.06 5.40 6.33
CA PHE A 42 2.36 4.77 5.22
C PHE A 42 0.89 4.70 5.57
N ASN A 43 0.02 5.05 4.64
CA ASN A 43 -1.43 4.91 4.77
C ASN A 43 -2.07 4.80 3.39
N LEU A 44 -3.32 4.37 3.35
CA LEU A 44 -4.02 4.15 2.09
C LEU A 44 -5.54 4.18 2.22
N PHE A 45 -6.16 4.38 1.06
CA PHE A 45 -7.59 4.39 0.83
C PHE A 45 -7.90 3.51 -0.38
N TYR A 46 -9.11 2.99 -0.42
CA TYR A 46 -9.59 2.17 -1.54
C TYR A 46 -10.74 2.88 -2.24
N GLU A 47 -10.88 2.63 -3.55
CA GLU A 47 -12.15 2.82 -4.24
C GLU A 47 -12.83 1.46 -4.35
N ILE A 48 -14.04 1.33 -3.80
CA ILE A 48 -14.84 0.11 -3.88
C ILE A 48 -16.26 0.51 -4.32
N LYS A 49 -16.71 -0.03 -5.46
CA LYS A 49 -18.01 0.28 -6.06
C LYS A 49 -18.19 1.80 -6.25
N GLY A 50 -17.13 2.47 -6.69
CA GLY A 50 -17.10 3.92 -6.92
C GLY A 50 -17.05 4.80 -5.66
N ASN A 51 -16.91 4.23 -4.45
CA ASN A 51 -16.79 4.98 -3.21
C ASN A 51 -15.36 4.97 -2.70
N VAL A 52 -14.83 6.13 -2.32
CA VAL A 52 -13.53 6.22 -1.61
C VAL A 52 -13.74 5.88 -0.15
N VAL A 53 -13.06 4.84 0.32
CA VAL A 53 -13.24 4.26 1.65
C VAL A 53 -11.92 4.16 2.41
N HIS A 54 -12.00 4.39 3.72
CA HIS A 54 -10.87 4.13 4.61
C HIS A 54 -10.70 2.61 4.80
N LYS A 55 -9.46 2.15 4.94
CA LYS A 55 -9.13 0.72 5.14
C LYS A 55 -9.92 0.01 6.24
N HIS A 56 -10.23 0.66 7.35
CA HIS A 56 -10.97 0.06 8.47
C HIS A 56 -12.50 -0.02 8.22
N LEU A 57 -12.99 0.55 7.12
CA LEU A 57 -14.41 0.59 6.74
C LEU A 57 -14.71 -0.25 5.50
N VAL A 58 -13.73 -0.97 4.93
CA VAL A 58 -13.90 -1.72 3.67
C VAL A 58 -15.03 -2.74 3.77
N ASN A 59 -15.19 -3.42 4.91
CA ASN A 59 -16.26 -4.42 5.11
C ASN A 59 -17.68 -3.84 5.00
N ASN A 60 -17.86 -2.53 5.13
CA ASN A 60 -19.17 -1.90 4.90
C ASN A 60 -19.57 -1.87 3.42
N PHE A 61 -18.63 -2.13 2.52
CA PHE A 61 -18.80 -2.08 1.06
C PHE A 61 -18.56 -3.43 0.39
N LEU A 62 -17.97 -4.38 1.10
CA LEU A 62 -17.73 -5.75 0.66
C LEU A 62 -18.94 -6.67 0.96
N PRO A 63 -19.15 -7.74 0.19
CA PRO A 63 -20.11 -8.79 0.53
C PRO A 63 -19.79 -9.48 1.86
N ASP A 64 -20.82 -9.99 2.56
CA ASP A 64 -20.66 -10.66 3.86
C ASP A 64 -19.77 -11.91 3.81
N ASP A 65 -19.76 -12.62 2.68
CA ASP A 65 -18.93 -13.82 2.45
C ASP A 65 -17.48 -13.50 2.04
N SER A 66 -17.17 -12.23 1.83
CA SER A 66 -15.88 -11.74 1.30
C SER A 66 -15.29 -10.63 2.19
N GLN A 67 -15.75 -10.54 3.45
CA GLN A 67 -15.20 -9.60 4.42
C GLN A 67 -13.75 -9.92 4.75
N VAL A 68 -12.98 -8.87 5.01
CA VAL A 68 -11.56 -8.98 5.37
C VAL A 68 -11.38 -8.82 6.87
N ASP A 69 -10.30 -9.39 7.39
CA ASP A 69 -9.91 -9.20 8.77
C ASP A 69 -9.32 -7.79 8.97
N ILE A 70 -10.09 -6.91 9.60
CA ILE A 70 -9.69 -5.52 9.84
C ILE A 70 -8.46 -5.43 10.76
N ASP A 71 -8.20 -6.43 11.61
CA ASP A 71 -7.05 -6.42 12.52
C ASP A 71 -5.71 -6.53 11.77
N LEU A 72 -5.72 -7.10 10.55
CA LEU A 72 -4.56 -7.13 9.66
C LEU A 72 -4.12 -5.75 9.18
N GLN A 73 -4.92 -4.69 9.39
CA GLN A 73 -4.54 -3.33 9.02
C GLN A 73 -3.23 -2.88 9.69
N SER A 74 -2.94 -3.38 10.89
CA SER A 74 -1.70 -3.04 11.61
C SER A 74 -0.47 -3.62 10.90
N ILE A 75 -0.62 -4.82 10.33
CA ILE A 75 0.42 -5.48 9.55
C ILE A 75 0.58 -4.76 8.21
N LEU A 76 -0.52 -4.48 7.51
CA LEU A 76 -0.55 -3.68 6.28
C LEU A 76 0.25 -2.37 6.43
N LEU A 77 -0.04 -1.60 7.48
CA LEU A 77 0.65 -0.34 7.72
C LEU A 77 2.15 -0.54 8.01
N ARG A 78 2.50 -1.56 8.80
CA ARG A 78 3.90 -1.84 9.14
C ARG A 78 4.72 -2.31 7.95
N GLU A 79 4.17 -3.21 7.13
CA GLU A 79 4.87 -3.69 5.93
C GLU A 79 4.99 -2.58 4.89
N GLY A 80 3.95 -1.75 4.72
CA GLY A 80 4.04 -0.59 3.83
C GLY A 80 5.09 0.44 4.26
N ILE A 81 5.34 0.62 5.56
CA ILE A 81 6.47 1.45 6.04
C ILE A 81 7.81 0.87 5.56
N LYS A 82 7.99 -0.45 5.56
CA LYS A 82 9.23 -1.08 5.06
C LYS A 82 9.44 -0.81 3.57
N ASP A 83 8.36 -0.83 2.78
CA ASP A 83 8.44 -0.46 1.37
C ASP A 83 8.86 1.01 1.20
N VAL A 84 8.33 1.92 2.03
CA VAL A 84 8.77 3.33 2.03
C VAL A 84 10.26 3.45 2.35
N GLU A 85 10.75 2.74 3.37
CA GLU A 85 12.18 2.72 3.70
C GLU A 85 13.03 2.17 2.55
N ASN A 86 12.57 1.12 1.87
CA ASN A 86 13.27 0.52 0.74
C ASN A 86 13.34 1.48 -0.46
N MET A 87 12.25 2.21 -0.72
CA MET A 87 12.22 3.24 -1.75
C MET A 87 13.27 4.32 -1.49
N ILE A 88 13.44 4.77 -0.24
CA ILE A 88 14.49 5.73 0.14
C ILE A 88 15.90 5.13 -0.04
N LYS A 89 16.12 3.87 0.34
CA LYS A 89 17.41 3.20 0.14
C LYS A 89 17.79 3.16 -1.35
N ILE A 90 16.82 2.91 -2.24
CA ILE A 90 17.04 2.92 -3.69
C ILE A 90 17.39 4.35 -4.16
N CYS A 91 16.67 5.37 -3.72
CA CYS A 91 17.02 6.76 -4.03
C CYS A 91 18.46 7.09 -3.62
N GLN A 92 18.87 6.71 -2.40
CA GLN A 92 20.23 6.91 -1.90
C GLN A 92 21.28 6.14 -2.71
N GLU A 93 21.02 4.88 -3.08
CA GLU A 93 21.93 4.05 -3.89
C GLU A 93 22.28 4.72 -5.23
N TYR A 94 21.29 5.39 -5.84
CA TYR A 94 21.43 6.03 -7.15
C TYR A 94 21.63 7.56 -7.07
N GLY A 95 21.74 8.14 -5.87
CA GLY A 95 21.95 9.57 -5.67
C GLY A 95 20.77 10.46 -6.12
N ARG A 96 19.55 10.01 -5.87
CA ARG A 96 18.27 10.70 -6.17
C ARG A 96 17.59 11.23 -4.93
#